data_AF-A0A947XCZ1-F1
#
_entry.id   AF-A0A947XCZ1-F1
#
_cell.length_a   1.000
_cell.length_b   1.000
_cell.length_c   1.000
_cell.angle_alpha   90.00
_cell.angle_beta   90.00
_cell.angle_gamma   90.00
#
_symmetry.space_group_name_H-M   'P 1'
#
loop_
_entity.id
_entity.type
_entity.pdbx_description
1 polymer ?
#
loop_
_entity_poly.entity_id
_entity_poly.type
_entity_poly.pdbx_seq_one_letter_code
_entity_poly.pdbx_strand_id
1 'polypeptide(L)'
;MKFITAFTIIASAASLLACGKSEDVPAPAAEPPVAEATQVEPAPVATAEPATQVVEPLPAEPPPSAAIPAQPEPKAAQPAASKPAAVQPVEASPAATAPAAAAPDLVHGQKIYRQACAFCHDKGVAGAPKIGDVAAWSPRLAQGVGALYTAAIRGKGAMPAKGGNPSLSDTDINAAVDYMIAQSR
;
A
#
# COMPACT_ATOMS: atom_id res chain seq x y z
N MET A 1 48.16 2.99 -49.21
CA MET A 1 48.12 2.06 -48.07
C MET A 1 46.63 1.84 -47.77
N LYS A 2 45.87 1.01 -48.51
CA LYS A 2 45.77 -0.46 -48.49
C LYS A 2 45.62 -1.03 -47.07
N PHE A 3 44.37 -1.22 -46.62
CA PHE A 3 43.83 -2.49 -46.12
C PHE A 3 42.30 -2.45 -46.20
N ILE A 4 41.81 -3.00 -47.31
CA ILE A 4 40.44 -3.41 -47.57
C ILE A 4 40.43 -4.92 -47.28
N THR A 5 39.72 -5.34 -46.24
CA THR A 5 39.40 -6.76 -45.96
C THR A 5 37.99 -6.77 -45.39
N ALA A 6 36.95 -6.82 -46.23
CA ALA A 6 36.34 -8.07 -46.68
C ALA A 6 35.92 -8.97 -45.50
N PHE A 7 34.73 -8.73 -44.95
CA PHE A 7 33.98 -9.79 -44.28
C PHE A 7 32.61 -9.94 -44.95
N THR A 8 32.50 -11.10 -45.56
CA THR A 8 31.54 -11.52 -46.54
C THR A 8 30.20 -11.84 -45.89
N ILE A 9 29.15 -11.37 -46.56
CA ILE A 9 27.75 -11.74 -46.40
C ILE A 9 27.63 -13.28 -46.47
N ILE A 10 27.15 -13.91 -45.40
CA ILE A 10 26.62 -15.28 -45.48
C ILE A 10 25.10 -15.16 -45.39
N ALA A 11 24.49 -15.24 -46.56
CA ALA A 11 23.09 -15.59 -46.72
C ALA A 11 22.92 -17.07 -46.35
N SER A 12 22.08 -17.36 -45.37
CA SER A 12 21.51 -18.70 -45.19
C SER A 12 20.02 -18.63 -45.45
N ALA A 13 19.67 -19.21 -46.58
CA ALA A 13 18.35 -19.26 -47.16
C ALA A 13 17.40 -20.13 -46.32
N ALA A 14 16.16 -19.67 -46.26
CA ALA A 14 14.99 -20.45 -45.95
C ALA A 14 14.78 -21.54 -47.02
N SER A 15 14.45 -22.76 -46.57
CA SER A 15 13.41 -23.64 -47.13
C SER A 15 13.60 -25.04 -46.58
N LEU A 16 12.65 -25.56 -45.79
CA LEU A 16 12.12 -26.92 -45.95
C LEU A 16 10.74 -27.00 -45.30
N LEU A 17 9.74 -26.91 -46.18
CA LEU A 17 8.36 -27.32 -45.99
C LEU A 17 8.30 -28.84 -46.25
N ALA A 18 7.92 -29.66 -45.27
CA ALA A 18 7.45 -31.03 -45.52
C ALA A 18 6.59 -31.56 -44.36
N CYS A 19 5.47 -32.16 -44.77
CA CYS A 19 4.33 -32.62 -43.99
C CYS A 19 4.61 -33.67 -42.91
N GLY A 20 3.82 -33.60 -41.84
CA GLY A 20 2.89 -34.70 -41.54
C GLY A 20 3.26 -35.65 -40.39
N LYS A 21 2.81 -35.31 -39.18
CA LYS A 21 2.09 -36.27 -38.35
C LYS A 21 1.06 -35.56 -37.48
N SER A 22 -0.19 -35.96 -37.70
CA SER A 22 -1.33 -35.61 -36.88
C SER A 22 -1.22 -36.33 -35.55
N GLU A 23 -0.95 -35.59 -34.48
CA GLU A 23 -1.21 -36.07 -33.12
C GLU A 23 -2.29 -35.18 -32.50
N ASP A 24 -3.51 -35.72 -32.56
CA ASP A 24 -4.48 -35.76 -31.46
C ASP A 24 -4.76 -34.44 -30.73
N VAL A 25 -5.66 -33.66 -31.31
CA VAL A 25 -6.41 -32.64 -30.56
C VAL A 25 -7.51 -33.38 -29.80
N PRO A 26 -7.48 -33.46 -28.45
CA PRO A 26 -8.60 -33.97 -27.71
C PRO A 26 -9.81 -33.07 -27.95
N ALA A 27 -10.90 -33.71 -28.36
CA ALA A 27 -12.21 -33.09 -28.52
C ALA A 27 -12.62 -32.28 -27.28
N PRO A 28 -13.32 -31.13 -27.45
CA PRO A 28 -14.00 -30.50 -26.32
C PRO A 28 -15.16 -31.40 -25.90
N ALA A 29 -14.92 -32.21 -24.86
CA ALA A 29 -15.99 -32.89 -24.16
C ALA A 29 -16.72 -31.87 -23.27
N ALA A 30 -17.96 -31.58 -23.69
CA ALA A 30 -19.09 -31.21 -22.85
C ALA A 30 -18.89 -30.00 -21.93
N GLU A 31 -19.31 -28.85 -22.46
CA GLU A 31 -19.96 -27.82 -21.65
C GLU A 31 -21.11 -28.47 -20.86
N PRO A 32 -21.20 -28.29 -19.53
CA PRO A 32 -22.41 -28.63 -18.80
C PRO A 32 -23.53 -27.69 -19.26
N PRO A 33 -24.78 -28.18 -19.44
CA PRO A 33 -25.87 -27.35 -19.90
C PRO A 33 -26.10 -26.19 -18.93
N VAL A 34 -26.06 -24.99 -19.48
CA VAL A 34 -26.76 -23.84 -18.93
C VAL A 34 -28.20 -24.26 -18.67
N ALA A 35 -28.55 -24.44 -17.40
CA ALA A 35 -29.91 -24.63 -16.99
C ALA A 35 -30.69 -23.37 -17.37
N GLU A 36 -31.61 -23.60 -18.30
CA GLU A 36 -32.57 -22.69 -18.86
C GLU A 36 -33.25 -21.83 -17.79
N ALA A 37 -33.24 -20.54 -18.04
CA ALA A 37 -34.01 -19.56 -17.32
C ALA A 37 -35.50 -19.92 -17.42
N THR A 38 -36.05 -20.51 -16.35
CA THR A 38 -37.50 -20.43 -16.11
C THR A 38 -37.85 -18.97 -15.85
N GLN A 39 -38.57 -18.43 -16.81
CA GLN A 39 -39.32 -17.20 -16.75
C GLN A 39 -40.22 -17.23 -15.52
N VAL A 40 -39.94 -16.37 -14.55
CA VAL A 40 -40.95 -15.95 -13.56
C VAL A 40 -41.60 -14.71 -14.13
N GLU A 41 -42.82 -14.90 -14.59
CA GLU A 41 -43.76 -13.89 -15.05
C GLU A 41 -43.96 -12.80 -13.98
N PRO A 42 -43.96 -11.50 -14.32
CA PRO A 42 -44.26 -10.44 -13.37
C PRO A 42 -45.77 -10.32 -13.16
N ALA A 43 -46.26 -10.77 -12.00
CA ALA A 43 -47.62 -10.50 -11.53
C ALA A 43 -47.72 -9.09 -10.90
N PRO A 44 -48.93 -8.48 -10.88
CA PRO A 44 -49.13 -7.11 -11.31
C PRO A 44 -48.90 -6.01 -10.25
N VAL A 45 -48.59 -4.84 -10.80
CA VAL A 45 -48.64 -3.52 -10.18
C VAL A 45 -49.98 -3.30 -9.47
N ALA A 46 -49.93 -3.09 -8.16
CA ALA A 46 -51.00 -2.49 -7.39
C ALA A 46 -50.60 -1.06 -6.99
N THR A 47 -51.19 -0.10 -7.70
CA THR A 47 -51.18 1.33 -7.42
C THR A 47 -52.28 1.67 -6.42
N ALA A 48 -51.91 2.34 -5.32
CA ALA A 48 -52.74 3.28 -4.54
C ALA A 48 -51.77 3.97 -3.55
N GLU A 49 -51.18 5.08 -3.94
CA GLU A 49 -51.59 6.47 -3.62
C GLU A 49 -51.13 6.98 -2.23
N PRO A 50 -50.80 8.28 -2.12
CA PRO A 50 -49.70 8.74 -1.29
C PRO A 50 -50.18 9.39 0.01
N ALA A 51 -49.63 8.97 1.15
CA ALA A 51 -49.78 9.68 2.41
C ALA A 51 -48.59 10.64 2.61
N THR A 52 -48.92 11.92 2.45
CA THR A 52 -48.16 13.12 2.72
C THR A 52 -47.61 13.22 4.15
N GLN A 53 -46.31 13.43 4.28
CA GLN A 53 -45.66 14.26 5.32
C GLN A 53 -44.44 14.91 4.64
N VAL A 54 -44.58 16.05 3.96
CA VAL A 54 -44.46 17.41 4.49
C VAL A 54 -43.24 17.60 5.41
N VAL A 55 -42.11 17.85 4.73
CA VAL A 55 -41.01 18.80 5.03
C VAL A 55 -40.70 19.20 6.48
N GLU A 56 -39.43 18.98 6.86
CA GLU A 56 -38.56 20.11 7.20
C GLU A 56 -37.08 19.79 6.79
N PRO A 57 -36.43 20.63 5.96
CA PRO A 57 -35.04 20.43 5.56
C PRO A 57 -34.08 20.98 6.62
N LEU A 58 -33.18 20.13 7.12
CA LEU A 58 -32.02 20.60 7.89
C LEU A 58 -30.96 21.12 6.90
N PRO A 59 -30.60 22.42 6.93
CA PRO A 59 -29.64 22.99 6.00
C PRO A 59 -28.21 22.54 6.29
N ALA A 60 -27.46 22.35 5.21
CA ALA A 60 -26.01 22.38 5.23
C ALA A 60 -25.54 23.83 5.38
N GLU A 61 -24.64 24.10 6.33
CA GLU A 61 -23.67 25.18 6.20
C GLU A 61 -22.29 24.77 6.78
N PRO A 62 -21.20 25.26 6.18
CA PRO A 62 -19.81 24.88 6.49
C PRO A 62 -19.27 25.62 7.72
N PRO A 63 -18.22 25.12 8.40
CA PRO A 63 -17.47 25.95 9.33
C PRO A 63 -16.67 27.01 8.55
N PRO A 64 -16.65 28.28 9.01
CA PRO A 64 -15.87 29.32 8.39
C PRO A 64 -14.37 29.08 8.56
N SER A 65 -13.67 29.18 7.44
CA SER A 65 -12.28 29.64 7.39
C SER A 65 -12.26 31.11 7.82
N ALA A 66 -11.63 31.41 8.96
CA ALA A 66 -11.22 32.75 9.31
C ALA A 66 -9.93 32.70 10.13
N ALA A 67 -8.84 33.05 9.44
CA ALA A 67 -7.73 33.88 9.91
C ALA A 67 -7.34 33.78 11.39
N ILE A 68 -6.21 33.10 11.64
CA ILE A 68 -5.36 33.39 12.80
C ILE A 68 -4.89 34.85 12.69
N PRO A 69 -5.15 35.72 13.68
CA PRO A 69 -4.61 37.07 13.69
C PRO A 69 -3.10 37.04 13.93
N ALA A 70 -2.46 38.01 13.27
CA ALA A 70 -1.04 38.28 13.25
C ALA A 70 -0.40 38.33 14.65
N GLN A 71 0.84 37.85 14.68
CA GLN A 71 1.80 38.06 15.75
C GLN A 71 1.97 39.55 16.08
N PRO A 72 2.11 39.92 17.35
CA PRO A 72 2.95 41.05 17.72
C PRO A 72 4.39 40.56 17.94
N GLU A 73 5.30 41.01 17.07
CA GLU A 73 6.73 41.08 17.38
C GLU A 73 6.94 42.03 18.58
N PRO A 74 7.85 41.69 19.50
CA PRO A 74 8.70 42.71 20.09
C PRO A 74 10.11 42.58 19.50
N LYS A 75 10.43 43.57 18.68
CA LYS A 75 11.76 43.88 18.17
C LYS A 75 12.75 44.13 19.31
N ALA A 76 13.84 43.38 19.24
CA ALA A 76 15.21 43.71 19.63
C ALA A 76 15.47 44.41 20.98
N ALA A 77 16.11 43.66 21.88
CA ALA A 77 17.21 44.19 22.68
C ALA A 77 18.22 43.05 22.96
N GLN A 78 19.33 43.04 22.22
CA GLN A 78 20.61 42.46 22.64
C GLN A 78 21.54 43.64 22.99
N PRO A 79 22.71 43.47 23.65
CA PRO A 79 23.35 42.22 24.10
C PRO A 79 23.95 42.28 25.52
N ALA A 80 24.29 41.13 26.10
CA ALA A 80 25.38 41.05 27.08
C ALA A 80 26.07 39.68 26.99
N ALA A 81 27.34 39.72 26.59
CA ALA A 81 28.21 38.58 26.48
C ALA A 81 28.54 37.99 27.86
N SER A 82 28.65 36.65 27.93
CA SER A 82 29.54 35.96 28.88
C SER A 82 29.85 34.54 28.41
N LYS A 83 31.03 34.44 27.77
CA LYS A 83 32.04 33.37 27.82
C LYS A 83 31.65 31.89 27.57
N PRO A 84 32.39 31.16 26.68
CA PRO A 84 32.16 29.75 26.43
C PRO A 84 32.67 28.89 27.59
N ALA A 85 31.80 28.03 28.14
CA ALA A 85 32.16 26.97 29.06
C ALA A 85 32.21 25.63 28.31
N ALA A 86 33.44 25.17 28.11
CA ALA A 86 33.90 23.79 28.03
C ALA A 86 32.92 22.71 27.51
N VAL A 87 33.15 22.28 26.27
CA VAL A 87 32.83 20.96 25.76
C VAL A 87 33.50 19.92 26.67
N GLN A 88 32.69 19.17 27.42
CA GLN A 88 33.17 17.93 28.02
C GLN A 88 33.00 16.80 26.99
N PRO A 89 34.00 15.93 26.78
CA PRO A 89 33.84 14.76 25.94
C PRO A 89 32.78 13.87 26.57
N VAL A 90 31.64 13.68 25.89
CA VAL A 90 30.76 12.56 26.23
C VAL A 90 31.49 11.29 25.81
N GLU A 91 32.04 10.59 26.80
CA GLU A 91 32.60 9.26 26.62
C GLU A 91 31.56 8.37 25.94
N ALA A 92 31.96 7.78 24.81
CA ALA A 92 31.15 6.86 24.06
C ALA A 92 30.86 5.63 24.93
N SER A 93 29.64 5.56 25.46
CA SER A 93 29.11 4.34 26.05
C SER A 93 29.17 3.25 24.98
N PRO A 94 29.84 2.10 25.24
CA PRO A 94 29.96 1.05 24.24
C PRO A 94 28.55 0.55 23.92
N ALA A 95 28.16 0.71 22.66
CA ALA A 95 26.92 0.18 22.12
C ALA A 95 26.83 -1.30 22.51
N ALA A 96 25.89 -1.61 23.41
CA ALA A 96 25.50 -2.98 23.67
C ALA A 96 25.11 -3.57 22.32
N THR A 97 25.87 -4.58 21.88
CA THR A 97 25.52 -5.39 20.72
C THR A 97 24.18 -6.05 21.01
N ALA A 98 23.10 -5.41 20.54
CA ALA A 98 21.78 -5.98 20.56
C ALA A 98 21.84 -7.32 19.82
N PRO A 99 21.25 -8.40 20.35
CA PRO A 99 21.20 -9.66 19.64
C PRO A 99 20.59 -9.42 18.26
N ALA A 100 21.21 -10.00 17.23
CA ALA A 100 20.71 -9.93 15.87
C ALA A 100 19.26 -10.40 15.87
N ALA A 101 18.33 -9.49 15.53
CA ALA A 101 16.92 -9.82 15.44
C ALA A 101 16.76 -10.97 14.45
N ALA A 102 15.99 -11.99 14.86
CA ALA A 102 15.64 -13.08 13.96
C ALA A 102 15.01 -12.52 12.68
N ALA A 103 15.31 -13.16 11.55
CA ALA A 103 14.72 -12.76 10.29
C ALA A 103 13.18 -12.81 10.38
N PRO A 104 12.47 -11.86 9.75
CA PRO A 104 11.01 -11.81 9.81
C PRO A 104 10.38 -13.07 9.18
N ASP A 105 9.19 -13.45 9.64
CA ASP A 105 8.38 -14.48 9.00
C ASP A 105 7.47 -13.84 7.94
N LEU A 106 7.98 -13.76 6.71
CA LEU A 106 7.29 -13.11 5.59
C LEU A 106 6.06 -13.90 5.13
N VAL A 107 6.04 -15.23 5.31
CA VAL A 107 4.92 -16.08 4.87
C VAL A 107 3.73 -15.87 5.80
N HIS A 108 3.97 -15.88 7.11
CA HIS A 108 2.94 -15.51 8.09
C HIS A 108 2.51 -14.05 7.91
N GLY A 109 3.47 -13.14 7.74
CA GLY A 109 3.20 -11.73 7.47
C GLY A 109 2.29 -11.50 6.26
N GLN A 110 2.52 -12.22 5.17
CA GLN A 110 1.66 -12.19 3.98
C GLN A 110 0.23 -12.61 4.30
N LYS A 111 0.05 -13.69 5.08
CA LYS A 111 -1.28 -14.18 5.47
C LYS A 111 -2.04 -13.12 6.26
N ILE A 112 -1.42 -12.51 7.26
CA ILE A 112 -2.05 -11.44 8.05
C ILE A 112 -2.33 -10.21 7.18
N TYR A 113 -1.39 -9.85 6.31
CA TYR A 113 -1.56 -8.75 5.36
C TYR A 113 -2.78 -8.94 4.47
N ARG A 114 -2.98 -10.14 3.90
CA ARG A 114 -4.18 -10.47 3.11
C ARG A 114 -5.47 -10.40 3.92
N GLN A 115 -5.43 -10.79 5.18
CA GLN A 115 -6.61 -10.85 6.05
C GLN A 115 -7.08 -9.47 6.54
N ALA A 116 -6.16 -8.56 6.88
CA ALA A 116 -6.51 -7.31 7.58
C ALA A 116 -6.02 -6.03 6.90
N CYS A 117 -4.98 -6.08 6.07
CA CYS A 117 -4.28 -4.88 5.60
C CYS A 117 -4.53 -4.59 4.12
N ALA A 118 -4.76 -5.64 3.33
CA ALA A 118 -4.90 -5.63 1.89
C ALA A 118 -5.91 -4.62 1.37
N PHE A 119 -7.08 -4.58 2.00
CA PHE A 119 -8.22 -3.75 1.58
C PHE A 119 -7.80 -2.29 1.36
N CYS A 120 -7.01 -1.74 2.28
CA CYS A 120 -6.53 -0.37 2.16
C CYS A 120 -5.21 -0.27 1.38
N HIS A 121 -4.26 -1.17 1.65
CA HIS A 121 -2.88 -1.03 1.17
C HIS A 121 -2.62 -1.61 -0.22
N ASP A 122 -3.55 -2.34 -0.84
CA ASP A 122 -3.42 -2.75 -2.25
C ASP A 122 -3.67 -1.58 -3.19
N LYS A 123 -4.68 -0.77 -2.88
CA LYS A 123 -5.17 0.31 -3.77
C LYS A 123 -4.95 1.70 -3.20
N GLY A 124 -4.42 1.82 -1.97
CA GLY A 124 -4.14 3.09 -1.32
C GLY A 124 -5.41 3.81 -0.87
N VAL A 125 -6.39 3.07 -0.35
CA VAL A 125 -7.66 3.62 0.14
C VAL A 125 -7.38 4.68 1.21
N ALA A 126 -8.08 5.81 1.13
CA ALA A 126 -7.91 6.94 2.04
C ALA A 126 -6.46 7.45 2.16
N GLY A 127 -5.63 7.27 1.12
CA GLY A 127 -4.23 7.67 1.13
C GLY A 127 -3.29 6.69 1.85
N ALA A 128 -3.73 5.45 2.10
CA ALA A 128 -2.86 4.39 2.61
C ALA A 128 -1.65 4.18 1.67
N PRO A 129 -0.42 3.98 2.21
CA PRO A 129 0.74 3.70 1.38
C PRO A 129 0.55 2.36 0.66
N LYS A 130 0.57 2.38 -0.67
CA LYS A 130 0.41 1.18 -1.49
C LYS A 130 1.59 0.25 -1.28
N ILE A 131 1.34 -1.05 -1.09
CA ILE A 131 2.42 -2.04 -1.10
C ILE A 131 3.13 -2.01 -2.47
N GLY A 132 4.45 -2.14 -2.50
CA GLY A 132 5.24 -2.06 -3.72
C GLY A 132 5.58 -0.64 -4.20
N ASP A 133 4.99 0.39 -3.60
CA ASP A 133 5.30 1.78 -3.95
C ASP A 133 6.55 2.26 -3.20
N VAL A 134 7.72 2.00 -3.79
CA VAL A 134 9.02 2.38 -3.20
C VAL A 134 9.09 3.88 -2.86
N ALA A 135 8.47 4.75 -3.67
CA ALA A 135 8.47 6.18 -3.42
C ALA A 135 7.63 6.57 -2.19
N ALA A 136 6.48 5.92 -1.99
CA ALA A 136 5.66 6.12 -0.80
C ALA A 136 6.30 5.53 0.48
N TRP A 137 7.04 4.43 0.35
CA TRP A 137 7.64 3.71 1.48
C TRP A 137 9.02 4.20 1.91
N SER A 138 9.84 4.74 1.00
CA SER A 138 11.17 5.28 1.32
C SER A 138 11.17 6.28 2.49
N PRO A 139 10.35 7.35 2.50
CA PRO A 139 10.34 8.29 3.62
C PRO A 139 9.78 7.70 4.92
N ARG A 140 8.99 6.63 4.84
CA ARG A 140 8.45 5.91 6.02
C ARG A 140 9.51 5.02 6.65
N LEU A 141 10.27 4.32 5.81
CA LEU A 141 11.40 3.50 6.24
C LEU A 141 12.52 4.34 6.87
N ALA A 142 12.71 5.58 6.42
CA ALA A 142 13.63 6.54 7.04
C ALA A 142 13.25 6.90 8.49
N GLN A 143 11.99 6.71 8.90
CA GLN A 143 11.55 6.90 10.30
C GLN A 143 11.91 5.71 11.19
N GLY A 144 12.39 4.60 10.62
CA GLY A 144 12.72 3.36 11.30
C GLY A 144 11.54 2.38 11.39
N VAL A 145 11.85 1.09 11.35
CA VAL A 145 10.86 0.00 11.33
C VAL A 145 9.99 0.00 12.60
N GLY A 146 10.57 0.29 13.77
CA GLY A 146 9.81 0.34 15.04
C GLY A 146 8.73 1.42 15.06
N ALA A 147 8.92 2.54 14.34
CA ALA A 147 7.89 3.57 14.20
C ALA A 147 6.71 3.06 13.35
N LEU A 148 6.98 2.23 12.35
CA LEU A 148 5.95 1.61 11.50
C LEU A 148 5.15 0.56 12.28
N TYR A 149 5.81 -0.28 13.07
CA TYR A 149 5.13 -1.20 13.99
C TYR A 149 4.22 -0.45 14.95
N THR A 150 4.74 0.60 15.60
CA THR A 150 3.96 1.40 16.55
C THR A 150 2.73 2.01 15.89
N ALA A 151 2.88 2.57 14.68
CA ALA A 151 1.77 3.12 13.92
C ALA A 151 0.73 2.05 13.54
N ALA A 152 1.17 0.86 13.12
CA ALA A 152 0.28 -0.25 12.76
C ALA A 152 -0.50 -0.79 13.97
N ILE A 153 0.17 -0.95 15.11
CA ILE A 153 -0.43 -1.44 16.35
C ILE A 153 -1.44 -0.43 16.92
N ARG A 154 -1.07 0.85 16.96
CA ARG A 154 -1.87 1.91 17.60
C ARG A 154 -2.87 2.59 16.67
N GLY A 155 -2.72 2.42 15.37
CA GLY A 155 -3.43 3.18 14.35
C GLY A 155 -2.81 4.57 14.13
N LYS A 156 -3.08 5.15 12.96
CA LYS A 156 -2.61 6.49 12.59
C LYS A 156 -3.51 7.09 11.51
N GLY A 157 -4.13 8.24 11.82
CA GLY A 157 -5.05 8.90 10.88
C GLY A 157 -6.21 7.98 10.51
N ALA A 158 -6.41 7.76 9.21
CA ALA A 158 -7.45 6.86 8.69
C ALA A 158 -7.14 5.36 8.88
N MET A 159 -5.91 4.99 9.27
CA MET A 159 -5.54 3.59 9.51
C MET A 159 -5.97 3.17 10.92
N PRO A 160 -6.92 2.23 11.08
CA PRO A 160 -7.36 1.75 12.38
C PRO A 160 -6.26 0.98 13.12
N ALA A 161 -6.33 0.96 14.46
CA ALA A 161 -5.44 0.17 15.29
C ALA A 161 -5.49 -1.32 14.91
N LYS A 162 -4.32 -1.98 14.87
CA LYS A 162 -4.16 -3.38 14.46
C LYS A 162 -4.84 -3.72 13.12
N GLY A 163 -4.88 -2.78 12.18
CA GLY A 163 -5.56 -2.96 10.89
C GLY A 163 -7.06 -3.20 11.01
N GLY A 164 -7.69 -2.78 12.12
CA GLY A 164 -9.11 -2.97 12.37
C GLY A 164 -9.47 -4.35 12.96
N ASN A 165 -8.49 -5.21 13.21
CA ASN A 165 -8.71 -6.51 13.83
C ASN A 165 -8.05 -6.55 15.23
N PRO A 166 -8.82 -6.32 16.32
CA PRO A 166 -8.28 -6.30 17.68
C PRO A 166 -7.81 -7.67 18.18
N SER A 167 -8.15 -8.77 17.50
CA SER A 167 -7.72 -10.12 17.86
C SER A 167 -6.30 -10.46 17.41
N LEU A 168 -5.69 -9.66 16.53
CA LEU A 168 -4.30 -9.86 16.10
C LEU A 168 -3.34 -9.49 17.22
N SER A 169 -2.31 -10.33 17.43
CA SER A 169 -1.21 -9.98 18.35
C SER A 169 -0.31 -8.91 17.74
N ASP A 170 0.45 -8.20 18.58
CA ASP A 170 1.43 -7.22 18.09
C ASP A 170 2.50 -7.90 17.20
N THR A 171 2.84 -9.17 17.48
CA THR A 171 3.74 -9.97 16.64
C THR A 171 3.15 -10.24 15.25
N ASP A 172 1.85 -10.55 15.16
CA ASP A 172 1.17 -10.73 13.87
C ASP A 172 1.18 -9.44 13.04
N ILE A 173 0.95 -8.30 13.71
CA ILE A 173 1.01 -6.99 13.08
C ILE A 173 2.42 -6.68 12.59
N ASN A 174 3.45 -6.94 13.40
CA ASN A 174 4.84 -6.72 13.01
C ASN A 174 5.22 -7.57 11.79
N ALA A 175 4.84 -8.85 11.77
CA ALA A 175 5.06 -9.72 10.61
C ALA A 175 4.36 -9.18 9.35
N ALA A 176 3.14 -8.67 9.46
CA ALA A 176 2.44 -8.05 8.33
C ALA A 176 3.16 -6.79 7.83
N VAL A 177 3.65 -5.94 8.74
CA VAL A 177 4.43 -4.76 8.40
C VAL A 177 5.75 -5.17 7.72
N ASP A 178 6.44 -6.19 8.21
CA ASP A 178 7.67 -6.71 7.60
C ASP A 178 7.44 -7.22 6.19
N TYR A 179 6.35 -7.95 5.97
CA TYR A 179 5.93 -8.35 4.63
C TYR A 179 5.75 -7.13 3.72
N MET A 180 5.01 -6.12 4.17
CA MET A 180 4.78 -4.91 3.38
C MET A 180 6.07 -4.15 3.06
N ILE A 181 6.98 -4.06 4.02
CA ILE A 181 8.31 -3.46 3.85
C ILE A 181 9.12 -4.26 2.84
N ALA A 182 9.15 -5.58 2.94
CA ALA A 182 9.89 -6.45 2.03
C ALA A 182 9.40 -6.32 0.58
N GLN A 183 8.10 -6.08 0.39
CA GLN A 183 7.53 -5.82 -0.93
C GLN A 183 7.77 -4.40 -1.46
N SER A 184 8.22 -3.46 -0.63
CA SER A 184 8.24 -2.02 -0.96
C SER A 184 9.63 -1.39 -0.85
N ARG A 185 10.68 -2.21 -0.97
CA ARG A 185 12.09 -1.79 -1.02
C ARG A 185 12.63 -1.86 -2.44
#